data_AF-A0A661D855-F1
#
_entry.id   AF-A0A661D855-F1
#
_cell.length_a   1.000
_cell.length_b   1.000
_cell.length_c   1.000
_cell.angle_alpha   90.00
_cell.angle_beta   90.00
_cell.angle_gamma   90.00
#
_symmetry.space_group_name_H-M   'P 1'
#
loop_
_entity.id
_entity.type
_entity.pdbx_description
1 polymer ?
#
loop_
_entity_poly.entity_id
_entity_poly.type
_entity_poly.pdbx_seq_one_letter_code
_entity_poly.pdbx_strand_id
1 'polypeptide(L)' 'MNELIFIVEPAPEGGYTARAIDASIYTEADDVTELRRQIRDAVRCHFEPAEMPKMIRLHFVHDEVLAT' A
#
# COMPACT_ATOMS: atom_id res chain seq x y z
N MET A 1 -7.83 -4.26 17.63
CA MET A 1 -8.42 -4.48 16.30
C MET A 1 -7.38 -3.95 15.32
N ASN A 2 -6.53 -4.83 14.75
CA ASN A 2 -5.35 -4.42 13.96
C ASN A 2 -5.75 -4.14 12.51
N GLU A 3 -5.77 -2.87 12.14
CA GLU A 3 -5.80 -2.42 10.74
C GLU A 3 -4.38 -2.08 10.31
N LEU A 4 -3.99 -2.46 9.09
CA LEU A 4 -2.75 -2.02 8.46
C LEU A 4 -3.08 -1.03 7.35
N ILE A 5 -2.56 0.19 7.47
CA ILE A 5 -2.83 1.27 6.51
C ILE A 5 -1.66 1.37 5.54
N PHE A 6 -1.98 1.40 4.25
CA PHE A 6 -1.07 1.74 3.18
C PHE A 6 -1.43 3.10 2.60
N ILE A 7 -0.43 3.96 2.45
CA ILE A 7 -0.50 5.14 1.58
C ILE A 7 -0.20 4.66 0.17
N VAL A 8 -1.08 4.99 -0.79
CA VAL A 8 -0.94 4.64 -2.19
C VAL A 8 -0.82 5.90 -3.01
N GLU A 9 0.23 5.99 -3.82
CA GLU A 9 0.57 7.16 -4.62
C GLU A 9 0.79 6.75 -6.08
N PRO A 10 0.47 7.60 -7.07
CA PRO A 10 0.92 7.38 -8.44
C PRO A 10 2.44 7.40 -8.50
N ALA A 11 3.04 6.41 -9.17
CA ALA A 11 4.48 6.41 -9.37
C ALA A 11 4.89 7.41 -10.47
N PRO A 12 6.06 8.06 -10.39
CA PRO A 12 6.52 9.02 -11.41
C PRO A 12 6.63 8.41 -12.81
N GLU A 13 6.90 7.11 -12.89
CA GLU A 13 7.11 6.37 -14.14
C GLU A 13 5.84 5.70 -14.66
N GLY A 14 4.70 5.91 -13.98
CA GLY A 14 3.43 5.24 -14.24
C GLY A 14 3.16 4.09 -13.26
N GLY A 15 1.88 3.75 -13.09
CA GLY A 15 1.45 2.78 -12.07
C GLY A 15 1.31 3.40 -10.69
N TYR A 16 1.49 2.58 -9.66
CA TYR A 16 1.24 2.93 -8.27
C TYR A 16 2.32 2.37 -7.34
N THR A 17 2.70 3.18 -6.35
CA THR A 17 3.47 2.73 -5.19
C THR A 17 2.55 2.64 -3.97
N ALA A 18 2.84 1.73 -3.05
CA ALA A 18 2.17 1.65 -1.77
C ALA A 18 3.15 1.40 -0.62
N ARG A 19 2.97 2.16 0.47
CA ARG A 19 3.81 2.10 1.67
C ARG A 19 2.96 1.95 2.93
N ALA A 20 3.30 0.99 3.79
CA ALA A 20 2.64 0.85 5.09
C ALA A 20 3.13 1.92 6.10
N ILE A 21 2.21 2.44 6.92
CA ILE A 21 2.52 3.53 7.88
C ILE A 21 3.29 3.02 9.11
N ASP A 22 3.04 1.78 9.55
CA ASP A 22 3.63 1.19 10.76
C ASP A 22 4.36 -0.15 10.50
N ALA A 23 4.63 -0.46 9.23
CA ALA A 23 5.39 -1.63 8.85
C ALA A 23 6.37 -1.28 7.73
N SER A 24 7.52 -1.95 7.70
CA SER A 24 8.51 -1.76 6.63
C SER A 24 8.11 -2.56 5.39
N ILE A 25 6.92 -2.29 4.86
CA ILE A 25 6.36 -2.94 3.67
C ILE A 25 6.16 -1.90 2.58
N TYR A 26 6.75 -2.18 1.42
CA TYR A 26 6.71 -1.36 0.23
C TYR A 26 6.37 -2.27 -0.95
N THR A 27 5.48 -1.81 -1.81
CA THR A 27 5.06 -2.54 -3.02
C THR A 27 4.81 -1.55 -4.15
N GLU A 28 4.99 -1.99 -5.38
CA GLU A 28 4.70 -1.20 -6.58
C GLU A 28 4.08 -2.08 -7.66
N ALA A 29 3.22 -1.51 -8.49
CA ALA A 29 2.63 -2.22 -9.62
C ALA A 29 2.10 -1.26 -10.68
N ASP A 30 1.97 -1.77 -11.90
CA ASP A 30 1.46 -1.01 -13.05
C ASP A 30 -0.03 -0.66 -12.91
N ASP A 31 -0.79 -1.45 -12.15
CA ASP A 31 -2.22 -1.24 -11.92
C ASP A 31 -2.66 -1.60 -10.50
N VAL A 32 -3.83 -1.10 -10.12
CA VAL A 32 -4.39 -1.25 -8.76
C VAL A 32 -4.72 -2.71 -8.41
N THR A 33 -5.08 -3.54 -9.39
CA THR A 33 -5.40 -4.95 -9.17
C THR A 33 -4.14 -5.70 -8.77
N GLU A 34 -3.06 -5.50 -9.52
CA GLU A 34 -1.77 -6.10 -9.24
C GLU A 34 -1.17 -5.57 -7.93
N LEU A 35 -1.28 -4.26 -7.67
CA LEU A 35 -0.87 -3.65 -6.41
C LEU A 35 -1.55 -4.32 -5.21
N ARG A 36 -2.87 -4.53 -5.28
CA ARG A 36 -3.63 -5.18 -4.21
C ARG A 36 -3.17 -6.62 -3.97
N ARG A 37 -2.77 -7.34 -5.02
CA ARG A 37 -2.23 -8.70 -4.90
C ARG A 37 -0.88 -8.67 -4.20
N GLN A 38 0.04 -7.84 -4.68
CA GLN A 38 1.37 -7.70 -4.09
C GLN A 38 1.33 -7.26 -2.63
N ILE A 39 0.45 -6.31 -2.27
CA ILE A 39 0.26 -5.89 -0.87
C ILE A 39 -0.15 -7.09 0.00
N ARG A 40 -1.11 -7.90 -0.43
CA ARG A 40 -1.55 -9.08 0.34
C ARG A 40 -0.44 -10.08 0.51
N ASP A 41 0.35 -10.33 -0.54
CA ASP A 41 1.46 -11.27 -0.51
C ASP A 41 2.60 -10.76 0.39
N ALA A 42 2.93 -9.47 0.30
CA ALA A 42 3.94 -8.84 1.15
C ALA A 42 3.54 -8.86 2.64
N VAL A 43 2.28 -8.56 2.96
CA VAL A 43 1.76 -8.64 4.33
C VAL A 43 1.83 -10.08 4.87
N ARG A 44 1.47 -11.09 4.05
CA ARG A 44 1.57 -12.50 4.44
C ARG A 44 3.00 -12.95 4.69
N CYS A 45 3.96 -12.40 3.95
CA CYS A 45 5.39 -12.70 4.12
C CYS A 45 5.98 -12.00 5.35
N HIS A 46 5.49 -10.79 5.67
CA HIS A 46 6.04 -9.95 6.73
C HIS A 46 5.57 -10.34 8.13
N PHE A 47 4.33 -10.78 8.29
CA PHE A 47 3.73 -11.06 9.60
C PHE A 47 3.60 -12.56 9.88
N GLU A 48 3.86 -12.96 11.12
CA GLU A 48 3.49 -14.28 11.59
C GLU A 48 1.95 -14.43 11.67
N PRO A 49 1.40 -15.66 11.60
CA PRO A 49 -0.04 -15.89 11.67
C PRO A 49 -0.74 -15.27 12.89
N ALA A 50 -0.03 -15.16 14.03
CA ALA A 50 -0.55 -14.56 15.26
C ALA A 50 -0.63 -13.03 15.20
N GLU A 51 0.17 -12.39 14.35
CA GLU A 51 0.31 -10.93 14.24
C GLU A 51 -0.43 -10.35 13.02
N MET A 52 -1.02 -11.23 12.21
CA MET A 52 -1.68 -10.88 10.95
C MET A 52 -2.73 -9.78 11.14
N PRO A 53 -2.67 -8.68 10.37
CA PRO A 53 -3.71 -7.65 10.43
C PRO A 53 -5.04 -8.23 9.95
N LYS A 54 -6.14 -7.83 10.59
CA LYS A 54 -7.49 -8.30 10.24
C LYS A 54 -8.06 -7.55 9.04
N MET A 55 -7.54 -6.36 8.76
CA MET A 55 -8.01 -5.50 7.69
C MET A 55 -6.85 -4.68 7.13
N ILE A 56 -6.84 -4.50 5.81
CA ILE A 56 -5.89 -3.65 5.10
C ILE A 56 -6.68 -2.48 4.52
N ARG A 57 -6.27 -1.26 4.85
CA ARG A 57 -6.87 -0.03 4.29
C ARG A 57 -5.88 0.60 3.32
N LEU A 58 -6.30 0.78 2.08
CA LEU A 58 -5.54 1.51 1.07
C LEU A 58 -6.04 2.95 1.03
N HIS A 59 -5.16 3.90 1.32
CA HIS A 59 -5.44 5.32 1.24
C HIS A 59 -4.77 5.89 -0.01
N PHE A 60 -5.56 6.11 -1.06
CA PHE A 60 -5.08 6.70 -2.30
C PHE A 60 -4.92 8.21 -2.12
N VAL A 61 -3.70 8.70 -2.31
CA VAL A 61 -3.35 10.12 -2.24
C VAL A 61 -3.14 10.63 -3.66
N HIS A 62 -3.65 11.83 -3.91
CA HIS A 62 -3.44 12.55 -5.16
C HIS A 62 -3.07 13.98 -4.82
N ASP A 63 -1.84 14.36 -5.16
CA ASP A 63 -1.36 15.72 -4.97
C ASP A 63 -1.66 16.55 -6.21
N GLU A 64 -2.38 17.66 -6.01
CA GLU A 64 -2.63 18.66 -7.05
C GLU A 64 -1.72 19.86 -6.83
N VAL A 65 -1.00 20.27 -7.88
CA VAL A 65 -0.18 21.49 -7.86
C VAL A 65 -0.93 22.58 -8.61
N LEU A 66 -1.28 23.66 -7.89
CA LEU A 66 -1.91 24.85 -8.45
C LEU A 66 -0.89 26.00 -8.49
N ALA A 67 -0.82 26.70 -9.61
CA ALA A 67 -0.08 27.96 -9.71
C ALA A 67 -0.99 29.13 -9.33
N THR A 68 -0.45 30.11 -8.60
CA THR A 68 -1.13 31.36 -8.20
C THR A 68 -0.81 32.50 -9.16
#